data_AF-A0A4Y7KFE3-F1
#
_entry.id   AF-A0A4Y7KFE3-F1
#
_cell.length_a   1.000
_cell.length_b   1.000
_cell.length_c   1.000
_cell.angle_alpha   90.00
_cell.angle_beta   90.00
_cell.angle_gamma   90.00
#
_symmetry.space_group_name_H-M   'P 1'
#
loop_
_entity.id
_entity.type
_entity.pdbx_description
1 polymer ?
#
loop_
_entity_poly.entity_id
_entity_poly.type
_entity_poly.pdbx_seq_one_letter_code
_entity_poly.pdbx_strand_id
1 'polypeptide(L)'
;MACYRNPPALVFFLSIFATVSHAQLSPSFYATTCSSAADIVQSAVRSAINRDKGTGARLIRLFFHDCFVVIKTALDKACPGPVVSCSDIIAIAARDSVVEVKKIESCLYLDNLYV
;
A
#
# COMPACT_ATOMS: atom_id res chain seq x y z
N MET A 1 -42.49 1.39 -7.98
CA MET A 1 -42.81 2.70 -7.36
C MET A 1 -41.49 3.33 -6.92
N ALA A 2 -40.87 4.22 -7.73
CA ALA A 2 -41.07 5.68 -7.82
C ALA A 2 -40.34 6.42 -6.66
N CYS A 3 -39.48 7.43 -6.82
CA CYS A 3 -39.17 8.37 -7.92
C CYS A 3 -37.80 9.01 -7.67
N TYR A 4 -37.05 9.37 -8.72
CA TYR A 4 -36.41 10.69 -8.69
C TYR A 4 -36.70 11.45 -9.98
N ARG A 5 -37.35 12.59 -9.77
CA ARG A 5 -37.89 13.56 -10.72
C ARG A 5 -36.74 14.47 -11.15
N ASN A 6 -36.50 14.62 -12.45
CA ASN A 6 -35.68 15.70 -13.01
C ASN A 6 -36.50 17.02 -12.94
N PRO A 7 -35.97 18.27 -12.69
CA PRO A 7 -34.63 18.82 -12.96
C PRO A 7 -33.98 19.68 -11.83
N PRO A 8 -32.63 19.92 -11.79
CA PRO A 8 -31.77 20.47 -12.85
C PRO A 8 -30.54 19.59 -13.16
N ALA A 9 -30.75 18.50 -13.91
CA ALA A 9 -29.69 17.51 -14.21
C ALA A 9 -28.59 17.96 -15.19
N LEU A 10 -28.65 19.16 -15.77
CA LEU A 10 -27.67 19.58 -16.80
C LEU A 10 -26.44 20.29 -16.22
N VAL A 11 -26.59 20.96 -15.06
CA VAL A 11 -25.48 21.72 -14.44
C VAL A 11 -24.65 20.83 -13.49
N PHE A 12 -25.27 19.84 -12.84
CA PHE A 12 -24.57 18.96 -11.89
C PHE A 12 -23.71 17.90 -12.59
N PHE A 13 -24.08 17.48 -13.81
CA PHE A 13 -23.32 16.49 -14.60
C PHE A 13 -22.00 17.05 -15.16
N LEU A 14 -21.91 18.37 -15.37
CA LEU A 14 -20.72 19.07 -15.84
C LEU A 14 -19.69 19.34 -14.72
N SER A 15 -20.12 19.41 -13.46
CA SER A 15 -19.22 19.66 -12.32
C SER A 15 -18.55 18.39 -11.77
N ILE A 16 -19.11 17.20 -12.02
CA ILE A 16 -18.56 15.93 -11.49
C ILE A 16 -17.35 15.43 -12.30
N PHE A 17 -17.21 15.81 -13.57
CA PHE A 17 -16.08 15.38 -14.40
C PHE A 17 -14.76 16.10 -14.09
N ALA A 18 -14.78 17.22 -13.36
CA ALA A 18 -13.62 18.11 -13.20
C ALA A 18 -12.69 17.78 -12.01
N THR A 19 -12.98 16.78 -11.18
CA THR A 19 -12.21 16.54 -9.94
C THR A 19 -11.71 15.11 -9.73
N VAL A 20 -11.67 14.28 -10.78
CA VAL A 20 -10.99 12.97 -10.67
C VAL A 20 -9.48 13.19 -10.65
N SER A 21 -8.91 13.24 -9.45
CA SER A 21 -7.47 13.25 -9.22
C SER A 21 -6.95 11.82 -9.34
N HIS A 22 -6.29 11.50 -10.46
CA HIS A 22 -5.65 10.21 -10.66
C HIS A 22 -4.30 10.17 -9.92
N ALA A 23 -4.31 9.86 -8.62
CA ALA A 23 -3.10 9.51 -7.88
C ALA A 23 -2.67 8.08 -8.22
N GLN A 24 -1.99 7.87 -9.35
CA GLN A 24 -1.55 6.53 -9.78
C GLN A 24 -0.18 6.19 -9.16
N LEU A 25 -0.19 5.47 -8.03
CA LEU A 25 1.01 4.78 -7.54
C LEU A 25 1.24 3.52 -8.38
N SER A 26 2.25 3.56 -9.25
CA SER A 26 2.66 2.40 -10.05
C SER A 26 3.79 1.64 -9.34
N PRO A 27 3.64 0.32 -9.07
CA PRO A 27 4.66 -0.48 -8.39
C PRO A 27 5.96 -0.62 -9.19
N SER A 28 5.91 -0.34 -10.50
CA SER A 28 7.05 -0.37 -11.42
C SER A 28 7.78 0.97 -11.57
N PHE A 29 7.39 2.01 -10.82
CA PHE A 29 8.02 3.35 -10.93
C PHE A 29 9.55 3.30 -10.73
N TYR A 30 10.04 2.43 -9.84
CA TYR A 30 11.46 2.25 -9.57
C TYR A 30 12.13 1.15 -10.38
N ALA A 31 11.41 0.42 -11.25
CA ALA A 31 11.95 -0.75 -11.93
C ALA A 31 13.16 -0.45 -12.83
N THR A 32 13.20 0.75 -13.43
CA THR A 32 14.28 1.20 -14.32
C THR A 32 15.43 1.89 -13.58
N THR A 33 15.14 2.55 -12.45
CA THR A 33 16.14 3.30 -11.66
C THR A 33 16.82 2.42 -10.61
N CYS A 34 16.06 1.54 -9.96
CA CYS A 34 16.56 0.54 -9.03
C CYS A 34 15.62 -0.68 -8.98
N SER A 35 15.89 -1.67 -9.82
CA SER A 35 15.09 -2.90 -9.92
C SER A 35 15.03 -3.67 -8.60
N SER A 36 16.08 -3.61 -7.79
CA SER A 36 16.19 -4.33 -6.51
C SER A 36 15.41 -3.69 -5.36
N ALA A 37 14.84 -2.49 -5.55
CA ALA A 37 14.15 -1.77 -4.48
C ALA A 37 12.96 -2.57 -3.92
N ALA A 38 12.13 -3.15 -4.81
CA ALA A 38 10.97 -3.94 -4.41
C ALA A 38 11.39 -5.21 -3.62
N ASP A 39 12.42 -5.92 -4.09
CA ASP A 39 12.90 -7.15 -3.45
C ASP A 39 13.47 -6.91 -2.05
N ILE A 40 14.20 -5.80 -1.87
CA ILE A 40 14.77 -5.45 -0.56
C ILE A 40 13.66 -5.08 0.42
N VAL A 41 12.68 -4.29 -0.01
CA VAL A 41 11.51 -3.94 0.84
C VAL A 41 10.72 -5.21 1.18
N GLN A 42 10.42 -6.05 0.19
CA GLN A 42 9.63 -7.26 0.38
C GLN A 42 10.32 -8.27 1.31
N SER A 43 11.63 -8.48 1.14
CA SER A 43 12.39 -9.40 2.00
C SER A 43 12.46 -8.91 3.44
N ALA A 44 12.63 -7.60 3.66
CA ALA A 44 12.62 -7.01 4.99
C ALA A 44 11.24 -7.12 5.66
N VAL A 45 10.17 -6.81 4.92
CA VAL A 45 8.79 -6.90 5.41
C VAL A 45 8.40 -8.33 5.73
N ARG A 46 8.68 -9.27 4.83
CA ARG A 46 8.44 -10.71 5.07
C ARG A 46 9.20 -11.20 6.29
N SER A 47 10.47 -10.81 6.44
CA SER A 47 11.26 -11.17 7.62
C SER A 47 10.68 -10.60 8.90
N ALA A 48 10.16 -9.37 8.88
CA ALA A 48 9.54 -8.72 10.03
C ALA A 48 8.19 -9.37 10.41
N ILE A 49 7.34 -9.68 9.42
CA ILE A 49 6.06 -10.38 9.61
C ILE A 49 6.28 -11.80 10.15
N ASN A 50 7.31 -12.49 9.67
CA ASN A 50 7.66 -13.82 10.17
C ASN A 50 8.10 -13.79 11.64
N ARG A 51 8.69 -12.69 12.12
CA ARG A 51 9.04 -12.53 13.53
C ARG A 51 7.82 -12.18 14.39
N ASP A 52 6.99 -11.25 13.92
CA ASP A 52 5.73 -10.88 14.57
C ASP A 52 4.66 -10.64 13.51
N LYS A 53 3.64 -11.51 13.49
CA LYS A 53 2.50 -11.45 12.58
C LYS A 53 1.72 -10.11 12.67
N GLY A 54 1.73 -9.47 13.85
CA GLY A 54 1.11 -8.17 14.07
C GLY A 54 1.81 -7.01 13.34
N THR A 55 3.05 -7.23 12.88
CA THR A 55 3.82 -6.24 12.12
C THR A 55 3.10 -5.85 10.83
N GLY A 56 2.50 -6.81 10.11
CA GLY A 56 1.78 -6.52 8.85
C GLY A 56 0.61 -5.55 9.03
N ALA A 57 -0.17 -5.71 10.11
CA ALA A 57 -1.26 -4.79 10.44
C ALA A 57 -0.75 -3.43 10.93
N ARG A 58 0.38 -3.40 11.65
CA ARG A 58 1.05 -2.16 12.09
C ARG A 58 1.59 -1.34 10.92
N LEU A 59 2.10 -1.99 9.87
CA LEU A 59 2.60 -1.32 8.66
C LEU A 59 1.53 -0.47 7.97
N ILE A 60 0.27 -0.94 7.95
CA ILE A 60 -0.86 -0.19 7.38
C ILE A 60 -1.11 1.11 8.16
N ARG A 61 -0.87 1.10 9.47
CA ARG A 61 -1.06 2.26 10.35
C ARG A 61 0.16 3.19 10.42
N LEU A 62 1.30 2.77 9.87
CA LEU A 62 2.57 3.49 9.95
C LEU A 62 2.70 4.65 8.94
N PHE A 63 1.66 4.87 8.14
CA PHE A 63 1.61 5.78 6.98
C PHE A 63 2.15 7.20 7.22
N PHE A 64 2.30 7.66 8.46
CA PHE A 64 2.59 9.07 8.77
C PHE A 64 3.88 9.36 9.52
N HIS A 65 4.58 8.40 10.15
CA HIS A 65 5.63 8.76 11.13
C HIS A 65 6.97 8.02 11.06
N ASP A 66 7.05 6.83 10.46
CA ASP A 66 8.32 6.09 10.45
C ASP A 66 8.80 5.85 9.02
N CYS A 67 9.83 6.59 8.62
CA CYS A 67 10.68 6.10 7.55
C CYS A 67 11.41 4.88 8.09
N PHE A 68 11.17 3.71 7.50
CA PHE A 68 11.85 2.47 7.85
C PHE A 68 13.36 2.60 7.62
N VAL A 69 14.08 3.14 8.61
CA VAL A 69 15.51 3.52 8.49
C VAL A 69 16.39 2.33 8.11
N VAL A 70 16.03 1.12 8.56
CA VAL A 70 16.72 -0.12 8.20
C VAL A 70 16.58 -0.43 6.70
N ILE A 71 15.41 -0.22 6.12
CA ILE A 71 15.17 -0.49 4.69
C ILE A 71 15.77 0.64 3.84
N LYS A 72 15.59 1.89 4.26
CA LYS A 72 16.17 3.08 3.60
C LYS A 72 17.69 2.93 3.44
N THR A 73 18.39 2.56 4.52
CA THR A 73 19.86 2.37 4.48
C THR A 73 20.29 1.19 3.62
N ALA A 74 19.49 0.11 3.53
CA ALA A 74 19.75 -0.99 2.62
C ALA A 74 19.58 -0.57 1.16
N LEU A 75 18.53 0.19 0.84
CA LEU A 75 18.30 0.74 -0.50
C LEU A 75 19.38 1.74 -0.91
N ASP A 76 19.78 2.64 -0.02
CA ASP A 76 20.81 3.64 -0.31
C ASP A 76 22.18 3.01 -0.59
N LYS A 77 22.41 1.76 -0.13
CA LYS A 77 23.60 0.96 -0.48
C LYS A 77 23.45 0.17 -1.77
N ALA A 78 22.24 -0.30 -2.08
CA ALA A 78 21.98 -1.17 -3.21
C ALA A 78 21.65 -0.41 -4.51
N CYS A 79 21.15 0.82 -4.41
CA CYS A 79 20.74 1.67 -5.53
C CYS A 79 21.79 2.76 -5.82
N PRO A 80 21.86 3.29 -7.06
CA PRO A 80 22.78 4.37 -7.44
C PRO A 80 22.33 5.76 -6.92
N GLY A 81 22.10 5.87 -5.61
CA GLY A 81 21.66 7.09 -4.92
C GLY A 81 20.31 6.96 -4.22
N PRO A 82 19.86 8.02 -3.51
CA PRO A 82 18.63 8.03 -2.73
C PRO A 82 17.41 8.22 -3.64
N VAL A 83 17.13 7.21 -4.47
CA VAL A 83 16.07 7.27 -5.49
C VAL A 83 14.70 6.92 -4.93
N VAL A 84 14.61 6.13 -3.86
CA VAL A 84 13.34 5.68 -3.27
C VAL A 84 12.96 6.52 -2.05
N SER A 85 11.75 7.04 -2.06
CA SER A 85 11.17 7.81 -0.96
C SER A 85 10.61 6.92 0.16
N CYS A 86 10.59 7.43 1.40
CA CYS A 86 10.00 6.75 2.55
C CYS A 86 8.50 6.43 2.35
N SER A 87 7.77 7.28 1.63
CA SER A 87 6.36 7.05 1.32
C SER A 87 6.17 5.81 0.43
N ASP A 88 7.05 5.60 -0.54
CA ASP A 88 6.97 4.44 -1.44
C ASP A 88 7.44 3.15 -0.76
N ILE A 89 8.43 3.23 0.13
CA ILE A 89 8.82 2.09 0.98
C ILE A 89 7.59 1.60 1.76
N ILE A 90 6.84 2.51 2.40
CA ILE A 90 5.62 2.15 3.13
C ILE A 90 4.55 1.63 2.18
N ALA A 91 4.35 2.23 1.01
CA ALA A 91 3.34 1.79 0.05
C ALA A 91 3.61 0.36 -0.46
N ILE A 92 4.85 0.04 -0.80
CA ILE A 92 5.29 -1.30 -1.21
C ILE A 92 5.11 -2.26 -0.03
N ALA A 93 5.61 -1.87 1.14
CA ALA A 93 5.56 -2.68 2.35
C ALA A 93 4.14 -2.97 2.83
N ALA A 94 3.21 -2.03 2.68
CA ALA A 94 1.80 -2.21 3.00
C ALA A 94 1.13 -3.22 2.06
N ARG A 95 1.43 -3.19 0.75
CA ARG A 95 0.93 -4.23 -0.18
C ARG A 95 1.43 -5.62 0.21
N ASP A 96 2.73 -5.76 0.47
CA ASP A 96 3.31 -7.05 0.87
C ASP A 96 2.74 -7.53 2.22
N SER A 97 2.50 -6.60 3.14
CA SER A 97 1.84 -6.90 4.40
C SER A 97 0.42 -7.43 4.21
N VAL A 98 -0.37 -6.90 3.28
CA VAL A 98 -1.71 -7.41 2.96
C VAL A 98 -1.64 -8.81 2.35
N VAL A 99 -0.65 -9.12 1.51
CA VAL A 99 -0.48 -10.46 0.94
C VAL A 99 -0.21 -11.51 2.03
N GLU A 100 0.60 -11.18 3.03
CA GLU A 100 0.88 -12.10 4.15
C GLU A 100 -0.24 -12.09 5.21
N VAL A 101 -0.88 -10.95 5.48
CA VAL A 101 -2.02 -10.85 6.40
C VAL A 101 -3.25 -11.56 5.85
N LYS A 102 -3.46 -11.61 4.53
CA LYS A 102 -4.56 -12.38 3.92
C LYS A 102 -4.46 -13.89 4.21
N LYS A 103 -3.25 -14.42 4.46
CA LYS A 103 -3.08 -15.79 4.97
C LYS A 103 -3.55 -15.94 6.42
N ILE A 104 -3.45 -14.87 7.23
CA ILE A 104 -3.99 -14.82 8.59
C ILE A 104 -5.49 -14.57 8.58
N GLU A 105 -6.00 -13.78 7.62
CA GLU A 105 -7.44 -13.61 7.41
C GLU A 105 -8.09 -14.94 6.97
N SER A 106 -7.32 -15.80 6.27
CA SER A 106 -7.72 -17.19 6.05
C SER A 106 -7.74 -18.04 7.33
N CYS A 107 -7.05 -17.64 8.41
CA CYS A 107 -7.26 -18.20 9.75
C CYS A 107 -8.48 -17.59 10.44
N LEU A 108 -8.74 -16.28 10.30
CA LEU A 108 -9.91 -15.61 10.91
C LEU A 108 -11.25 -15.92 10.24
N TYR A 109 -11.26 -16.42 9.00
CA TYR A 109 -12.47 -16.96 8.37
C TYR A 109 -12.87 -18.34 8.96
N LEU A 110 -11.95 -19.06 9.60
CA LEU A 110 -12.26 -20.28 10.36
C LEU A 110 -12.58 -20.00 11.85
N ASP A 111 -12.36 -18.79 12.37
CA ASP A 111 -12.82 -18.39 13.72
C ASP A 111 -14.28 -17.88 13.71
N ASN A 112 -14.91 -17.67 12.55
CA ASN A 112 -16.33 -17.27 12.41
C ASN A 112 -17.28 -18.42 12.00
N LEU A 113 -16.85 -19.68 12.09
CA LEU A 113 -17.75 -20.84 12.09
C LEU A 113 -17.86 -21.50 13.48
N TYR A 114 -17.37 -20.82 14.52
CA TYR A 114 -17.53 -21.21 15.93
C TYR A 114 -17.84 -19.99 16.82
N VAL A 115 -18.87 -19.21 16.45
CA VAL A 115 -19.79 -18.54 17.37
C VAL A 115 -21.18 -18.55 16.74
#